data_AF-A0A968NUS4-F1
#
_entry.id   AF-A0A968NUS4-F1
#
_cell.length_a   1.000
_cell.length_b   1.000
_cell.length_c   1.000
_cell.angle_alpha   90.00
_cell.angle_beta   90.00
_cell.angle_gamma   90.00
#
_symmetry.space_group_name_H-M   'P 1'
#
loop_
_entity.id
_entity.type
_entity.pdbx_description
1 polymer ?
#
loop_
_entity_poly.entity_id
_entity_poly.type
_entity_poly.pdbx_seq_one_letter_code
_entity_poly.pdbx_strand_id
1 'polypeptide(L)'
;MQRFFWVLSIVLTVFTALTVSIAPAWAADVENGAKVFSANCAACHVGGGNVVNGAKTLKKAALEQYQMASSEAIVNQILNGKNAMPAF
;
A
#
# COMPACT_ATOMS: atom_id res chain seq x y z
N MET A 1 -27.31 31.74 -31.49
CA MET A 1 -26.71 30.47 -31.98
C MET A 1 -25.28 30.29 -31.48
N GLN A 2 -24.30 31.11 -31.88
CA GLN A 2 -22.87 30.87 -31.56
C GLN A 2 -22.54 30.81 -30.06
N ARG A 3 -23.09 31.71 -29.23
CA ARG A 3 -22.86 31.70 -27.77
C ARG A 3 -23.30 30.40 -27.07
N PHE A 4 -24.35 29.75 -27.58
CA PHE A 4 -24.84 28.47 -27.06
C PHE A 4 -23.87 27.33 -27.38
N PHE A 5 -23.29 27.32 -28.59
CA PHE A 5 -22.26 26.33 -28.97
C PHE A 5 -20.98 26.45 -28.14
N TRP A 6 -20.56 27.68 -27.78
CA TRP A 6 -19.40 27.89 -26.92
C TRP A 6 -19.60 27.39 -25.49
N VAL A 7 -20.77 27.67 -24.90
CA VAL A 7 -21.10 27.18 -23.55
C VAL A 7 -21.18 25.66 -23.52
N LEU A 8 -21.82 25.05 -24.52
CA LEU A 8 -21.92 23.59 -24.62
C LEU A 8 -20.54 22.92 -24.78
N SER A 9 -19.66 23.52 -25.59
CA SER A 9 -18.29 23.03 -25.79
C SER A 9 -17.46 23.11 -24.50
N ILE A 10 -17.55 24.21 -23.75
CA ILE A 10 -16.86 24.38 -22.47
C ILE A 10 -17.36 23.37 -21.44
N VAL A 11 -18.68 23.19 -21.33
CA VAL A 11 -19.27 22.21 -20.41
C VAL A 11 -18.82 20.79 -20.74
N LEU A 12 -18.80 20.43 -22.03
CA LEU A 12 -18.37 19.11 -22.47
C LEU A 12 -16.88 18.87 -22.19
N THR A 13 -16.05 19.90 -22.39
CA THR A 13 -14.59 19.82 -22.16
C THR A 13 -14.26 19.72 -20.67
N VAL A 14 -14.99 20.45 -19.82
CA VAL A 14 -14.84 20.35 -18.35
C VAL A 14 -15.31 18.99 -17.85
N PHE A 15 -16.41 18.46 -18.40
CA PHE A 15 -16.94 17.16 -18.01
C PHE A 15 -15.98 16.00 -18.37
N THR A 16 -15.38 16.02 -19.56
CA THR A 16 -14.38 15.01 -19.96
C THR A 16 -13.09 15.11 -19.15
N ALA A 17 -12.63 16.31 -18.82
CA ALA A 17 -11.46 16.52 -17.96
C ALA A 17 -11.67 15.95 -16.53
N LEU A 18 -12.89 16.07 -15.99
CA LEU A 18 -13.23 15.52 -14.68
C LEU A 18 -13.15 13.99 -14.64
N THR A 19 -13.58 13.31 -15.70
CA THR A 19 -13.61 11.83 -15.73
C THR A 19 -12.24 11.17 -15.94
N VAL A 20 -11.28 11.89 -16.53
CA VAL A 20 -9.91 11.37 -16.76
C VAL A 20 -9.06 11.40 -15.48
N SER A 21 -9.47 12.16 -14.47
CA SER A 21 -8.70 12.33 -13.23
C SER A 21 -8.88 11.18 -12.22
N ILE A 22 -9.71 10.18 -12.55
CA ILE A 22 -9.92 9.00 -11.70
C ILE A 22 -8.86 7.97 -12.09
N ALA A 23 -7.67 8.09 -11.50
CA ALA A 23 -6.65 7.05 -11.65
C ALA A 23 -7.24 5.70 -11.17
N PRO A 24 -7.03 4.59 -11.90
CA PRO A 24 -7.48 3.29 -11.44
C PRO A 24 -6.81 3.00 -10.09
N ALA A 25 -7.62 2.80 -9.05
CA ALA A 25 -7.12 2.23 -7.81
C ALA A 25 -6.70 0.78 -8.13
N TRP A 26 -5.40 0.53 -8.24
CA TRP A 26 -4.89 -0.83 -8.34
C TRP A 26 -5.24 -1.55 -7.03
N ALA A 27 -6.19 -2.48 -7.12
CA ALA A 27 -6.48 -3.37 -6.03
C ALA A 27 -5.22 -4.16 -5.69
N ALA A 28 -4.83 -4.19 -4.42
CA ALA A 28 -3.73 -5.02 -3.97
C ALA A 28 -4.11 -6.50 -4.13
N ASP A 29 -3.17 -7.32 -4.62
CA ASP A 29 -3.32 -8.77 -4.67
C ASP A 29 -3.05 -9.37 -3.27
N VAL A 30 -4.07 -9.28 -2.42
CA VAL A 30 -4.01 -9.76 -1.03
C VAL A 30 -3.88 -11.28 -0.98
N GLU A 31 -4.40 -12.01 -1.97
CA GLU A 31 -4.30 -13.46 -2.01
C GLU A 31 -2.86 -13.91 -2.25
N ASN A 32 -2.18 -13.33 -3.23
CA ASN A 32 -0.76 -13.56 -3.43
C ASN A 32 0.06 -13.08 -2.23
N GLY A 33 -0.27 -11.92 -1.66
CA GLY A 33 0.36 -11.41 -0.45
C GLY A 33 0.28 -12.38 0.74
N ALA A 34 -0.87 -13.02 0.94
CA ALA A 34 -1.06 -14.02 1.98
C ALA A 34 -0.22 -15.30 1.74
N LYS A 35 -0.08 -15.74 0.48
CA LYS A 35 0.78 -16.87 0.11
C LYS A 35 2.25 -16.56 0.40
N VAL A 36 2.74 -15.40 -0.03
CA VAL A 36 4.11 -14.94 0.24
C VAL A 36 4.38 -14.83 1.73
N PHE A 37 3.45 -14.23 2.49
CA PHE A 37 3.57 -14.09 3.94
C PHE A 37 3.67 -15.45 4.64
N SER A 38 2.82 -16.40 4.24
CA SER A 38 2.79 -17.74 4.81
C SER A 38 4.11 -18.49 4.56
N ALA A 39 4.66 -18.36 3.35
CA ALA A 39 5.89 -19.03 2.96
C ALA A 39 7.16 -18.44 3.60
N ASN A 40 7.22 -17.11 3.81
CA ASN A 40 8.47 -16.43 4.14
C ASN A 40 8.47 -15.67 5.47
N CYS A 41 7.30 -15.26 5.96
CA CYS A 41 7.20 -14.34 7.10
C CYS A 41 6.61 -15.02 8.35
N ALA A 42 5.70 -15.97 8.16
CA ALA A 42 4.90 -16.55 9.23
C ALA A 42 5.73 -17.31 10.27
N ALA A 43 6.88 -17.89 9.90
CA ALA A 43 7.78 -18.55 10.84
C ALA A 43 8.16 -17.66 12.03
N CYS A 44 8.30 -16.35 11.81
CA CYS A 44 8.60 -15.39 12.86
C CYS A 44 7.39 -14.54 13.27
N HIS A 45 6.47 -14.28 12.34
CA HIS A 45 5.42 -13.26 12.48
C HIS A 45 3.99 -13.78 12.45
N VAL A 46 3.78 -15.08 12.69
CA VAL A 46 2.43 -15.67 12.79
C VAL A 46 1.53 -14.87 13.76
N GLY A 47 0.27 -14.68 13.38
CA GLY A 47 -0.69 -13.86 14.14
C GLY A 47 -0.32 -12.37 14.23
N GLY A 48 0.67 -11.91 13.46
CA GLY A 48 1.25 -10.58 13.54
C GLY A 48 2.19 -10.38 14.73
N GLY A 49 2.65 -11.45 15.38
CA GLY A 49 3.63 -11.40 16.46
C GLY A 49 5.06 -11.20 15.96
N ASN A 50 6.04 -11.46 16.83
CA ASN A 50 7.45 -11.58 16.46
C ASN A 50 8.15 -12.46 17.52
N VAL A 51 8.49 -13.70 17.15
CA VAL A 51 9.12 -14.67 18.07
C VAL A 51 10.58 -14.34 18.40
N VAL A 52 11.23 -13.49 17.59
CA VAL A 52 12.63 -13.08 17.82
C VAL A 52 12.69 -11.85 18.71
N ASN A 53 11.77 -10.90 18.53
CA ASN A 53 11.68 -9.70 19.35
C ASN A 53 10.21 -9.31 19.60
N GLY A 54 9.70 -9.66 20.77
CA GLY A 54 8.29 -9.45 21.14
C GLY A 54 7.81 -7.99 21.12
N ALA A 55 8.70 -7.01 21.18
CA ALA A 55 8.32 -5.60 21.04
C ALA A 55 8.07 -5.20 19.58
N LYS A 56 8.68 -5.89 18.61
CA LYS A 56 8.68 -5.55 17.18
C LYS A 56 7.65 -6.37 16.41
N THR A 57 6.39 -6.28 16.82
CA THR A 57 5.28 -7.01 16.18
C THR A 57 4.79 -6.30 14.90
N LEU A 58 3.93 -6.98 14.14
CA LEU A 58 3.22 -6.40 12.99
C LEU A 58 1.87 -5.77 13.37
N LYS A 59 1.62 -5.56 14.67
CA LYS A 59 0.43 -4.85 15.13
C LYS A 59 0.57 -3.35 14.84
N LYS A 60 -0.53 -2.70 14.46
CA LYS A 60 -0.56 -1.30 14.04
C LYS A 60 0.15 -0.36 15.03
N ALA A 61 -0.12 -0.49 16.33
CA ALA A 61 0.53 0.35 17.35
C ALA A 61 2.07 0.23 17.37
N ALA A 62 2.60 -1.00 17.22
CA ALA A 62 4.04 -1.21 17.14
C ALA A 62 4.63 -0.68 15.83
N LEU A 63 3.92 -0.88 14.70
CA LEU A 63 4.32 -0.32 13.41
C LEU A 63 4.36 1.22 13.46
N GLU A 64 3.38 1.87 14.07
CA GLU A 64 3.36 3.33 14.25
C GLU A 64 4.50 3.81 15.16
N GLN A 65 4.67 3.17 16.33
CA GLN A 65 5.73 3.50 17.28
C GLN A 65 7.13 3.43 16.65
N TYR A 66 7.34 2.50 15.73
CA TYR A 66 8.64 2.30 15.07
C TYR A 66 8.68 2.83 13.63
N GLN A 67 7.72 3.67 13.24
CA GLN A 67 7.67 4.33 11.94
C GLN A 67 7.65 3.36 10.73
N MET A 68 7.05 2.19 10.93
CA MET A 68 6.88 1.11 9.94
C MET A 68 5.44 1.01 9.41
N ALA A 69 4.53 1.91 9.78
CA ALA A 69 3.13 1.90 9.34
C ALA A 69 2.94 2.45 7.91
N SER A 70 3.85 2.13 6.99
CA SER A 70 3.78 2.47 5.57
C SER A 70 4.32 1.35 4.70
N SER A 71 3.80 1.22 3.47
CA SER A 71 4.27 0.22 2.52
C SER A 71 5.75 0.42 2.17
N GLU A 72 6.18 1.67 1.98
CA GLU A 72 7.56 2.01 1.66
C GLU A 72 8.54 1.53 2.75
N ALA A 73 8.25 1.81 4.02
CA ALA A 73 9.11 1.38 5.13
C ALA A 73 9.16 -0.15 5.24
N ILE A 74 8.02 -0.82 5.09
CA ILE A 74 7.92 -2.29 5.13
C ILE A 74 8.72 -2.91 3.99
N VAL A 75 8.54 -2.43 2.75
CA VAL A 75 9.27 -2.92 1.57
C VAL A 75 10.77 -2.71 1.74
N ASN A 76 11.20 -1.54 2.19
CA ASN A 76 12.62 -1.27 2.44
C ASN A 76 13.22 -2.27 3.45
N GLN A 77 12.53 -2.54 4.56
CA GLN A 77 13.03 -3.49 5.56
C GLN A 77 13.03 -4.94 5.06
N ILE A 78 12.07 -5.33 4.20
CA ILE A 78 12.08 -6.65 3.57
C ILE A 78 13.31 -6.79 2.65
N LEU A 79 13.57 -5.79 1.80
CA LEU A 79 14.66 -5.82 0.82
C LEU A 79 16.06 -5.77 1.45
N ASN A 80 16.20 -5.05 2.56
CA ASN A 80 17.50 -4.83 3.19
C ASN A 80 17.72 -5.65 4.47
N GLY A 81 16.67 -6.29 4.98
CA GLY A 81 16.69 -6.91 6.31
C GLY A 81 16.92 -5.88 7.42
N LYS A 82 16.95 -6.35 8.67
CA LYS A 82 17.35 -5.53 9.82
C LYS A 82 17.69 -6.41 11.02
N ASN A 83 18.94 -6.34 11.49
CA ASN A 83 19.44 -7.17 12.59
C ASN A 83 19.18 -8.67 12.30
N ALA A 84 18.37 -9.33 13.15
CA ALA A 84 18.03 -10.74 12.99
C ALA A 84 16.97 -11.02 11.90
N MET A 85 16.32 -10.00 11.35
CA MET A 85 15.40 -10.18 10.22
C MET A 85 16.20 -10.27 8.91
N PRO A 86 16.10 -11.37 8.14
CA PRO A 86 16.81 -11.53 6.88
C PRO A 86 16.29 -10.59 5.79
N ALA A 87 17.12 -10.34 4.79
CA ALA A 87 16.75 -9.67 3.54
C ALA A 87 16.13 -10.69 2.56
N PHE A 88 15.17 -10.24 1.74
CA PHE A 88 14.52 -11.01 0.68
C PHE A 88 14.48 -10.24 -0.63
#